data_AF-A0A5Q0UH37-F1
#
_entry.id   AF-A0A5Q0UH37-F1
#
_cell.length_a   1.000
_cell.length_b   1.000
_cell.length_c   1.000
_cell.angle_alpha   90.00
_cell.angle_beta   90.00
_cell.angle_gamma   90.00
#
_symmetry.space_group_name_H-M   'P 1'
#
loop_
_entity.id
_entity.type
_entity.pdbx_description
1 polymer ?
#
loop_
_entity_poly.entity_id
_entity_poly.type
_entity_poly.pdbx_seq_one_letter_code
_entity_poly.pdbx_strand_id
1 'polypeptide(L)'
;MTKQRKRAFLRYTAFTALILIASFSLALTAVRARIASYSYLFFTTLVVWTAYLSAHKVETGRFIDGKDTQNQKGNKLGLKNRKEAVGLVAGGLILVLGMIIGVPAVASENLVTTFLASSIFFSGYIVAHYSATKELL
;
A
#
# COMPACT_ATOMS: atom_id res chain seq x y z
N MET A 1 19.38 11.24 21.30
CA MET A 1 18.70 10.29 20.39
C MET A 1 19.76 9.37 19.77
N THR A 2 19.64 8.04 19.86
CA THR A 2 20.67 7.10 19.35
C THR A 2 20.69 7.04 17.82
N LYS A 3 21.84 6.71 17.20
CA LYS A 3 21.99 6.57 15.73
C LYS A 3 20.92 5.62 15.13
N GLN A 4 20.58 4.54 15.84
CA GLN A 4 19.56 3.59 15.42
C GLN A 4 18.15 4.20 15.42
N ARG A 5 17.78 4.97 16.46
CA ARG A 5 16.50 5.69 16.51
C ARG A 5 16.36 6.72 15.38
N LYS A 6 17.45 7.42 15.03
CA LYS A 6 17.44 8.39 13.92
C LYS A 6 17.20 7.72 12.56
N ARG A 7 17.81 6.56 12.31
CA ARG A 7 17.59 5.78 11.08
C ARG A 7 16.17 5.24 11.00
N ALA A 8 15.64 4.70 12.11
CA ALA A 8 14.26 4.23 12.16
C ALA A 8 13.28 5.37 11.87
N PHE A 9 13.45 6.52 12.54
CA PHE A 9 12.61 7.70 12.32
C PHE A 9 12.63 8.17 10.85
N LEU A 10 13.81 8.27 10.24
CA LEU A 10 13.97 8.66 8.84
C LEU A 10 13.24 7.69 7.88
N ARG A 11 13.34 6.38 8.11
CA ARG A 11 12.63 5.36 7.33
C ARG A 11 11.12 5.54 7.45
N TYR A 12 10.58 5.67 8.66
CA TYR A 12 9.16 5.91 8.87
C TYR A 12 8.67 7.19 8.21
N THR A 13 9.40 8.30 8.34
CA THR A 13 9.00 9.57 7.70
C THR A 13 9.03 9.48 6.18
N ALA A 14 10.08 8.86 5.60
CA ALA A 14 10.18 8.70 4.15
C ALA A 14 9.06 7.79 3.63
N PHE A 15 8.79 6.69 4.33
CA PHE A 15 7.72 5.76 4.00
C PHE A 15 6.35 6.44 4.04
N THR A 16 6.06 7.20 5.11
CA THR A 16 4.80 7.93 5.26
C THR A 16 4.64 8.99 4.16
N ALA A 17 5.71 9.71 3.83
CA ALA A 17 5.71 10.67 2.74
C ALA A 17 5.44 10.00 1.38
N LEU A 18 6.02 8.83 1.11
CA LEU A 18 5.78 8.07 -0.12
C LEU A 18 4.31 7.63 -0.24
N ILE A 19 3.70 7.19 0.86
CA ILE A 19 2.27 6.82 0.87
C ILE A 19 1.39 8.03 0.59
N LEU A 20 1.68 9.17 1.21
CA LEU A 20 0.91 10.39 0.99
C LEU A 20 1.05 10.87 -0.45
N ILE A 21 2.27 10.82 -1.00
CA ILE A 21 2.52 11.15 -2.41
C ILE A 21 1.74 10.18 -3.32
N ALA A 22 1.84 8.87 -3.09
CA ALA A 22 1.13 7.87 -3.88
C ALA A 22 -0.39 8.04 -3.80
N SER A 23 -0.93 8.33 -2.60
CA SER A 23 -2.34 8.59 -2.37
C SER A 23 -2.82 9.85 -3.08
N PHE A 24 -2.02 10.93 -3.04
CA PHE A 24 -2.31 12.18 -3.72
C PHE A 24 -2.24 12.03 -5.23
N SER A 25 -1.21 11.35 -5.74
CA SER A 25 -1.08 11.04 -7.17
C SER A 25 -2.25 10.18 -7.66
N LEU A 26 -2.63 9.13 -6.93
CA LEU A 26 -3.77 8.28 -7.28
C LEU A 26 -5.07 9.08 -7.29
N ALA A 27 -5.29 9.94 -6.30
CA ALA A 27 -6.48 10.77 -6.23
C ALA A 27 -6.56 11.79 -7.37
N LEU A 28 -5.45 12.48 -7.65
CA LEU A 28 -5.35 13.44 -8.74
C LEU A 28 -5.58 12.75 -10.09
N THR A 29 -4.97 11.59 -10.29
CA THR A 29 -5.14 10.80 -11.51
C THR A 29 -6.56 10.26 -11.63
N ALA A 30 -7.18 9.78 -10.56
CA ALA A 30 -8.54 9.22 -10.62
C ALA A 30 -9.58 10.29 -10.98
N VAL A 31 -9.47 11.49 -10.39
CA VAL A 31 -10.32 12.63 -10.77
C VAL A 31 -10.07 13.04 -12.21
N ARG A 32 -8.80 13.11 -12.64
CA ARG A 32 -8.45 13.42 -14.03
C ARG A 32 -8.83 12.32 -15.01
N ALA A 33 -8.87 11.07 -14.59
CA ALA A 33 -9.12 9.90 -15.44
C ALA A 33 -10.55 9.82 -15.96
N ARG A 34 -11.51 10.49 -15.31
CA ARG A 34 -12.82 10.70 -15.91
C ARG A 34 -12.77 11.55 -17.20
N ILE A 35 -11.71 12.34 -17.33
CA ILE A 35 -11.41 13.23 -18.46
C ILE A 35 -10.23 12.67 -19.30
N ALA A 36 -9.48 11.71 -18.79
CA ALA A 36 -8.24 11.20 -19.40
C ALA A 36 -8.43 9.82 -20.04
N SER A 37 -7.68 9.56 -21.10
CA SER A 37 -7.70 8.28 -21.82
C SER A 37 -7.21 7.13 -20.94
N TYR A 38 -7.66 5.90 -21.25
CA TYR A 38 -7.18 4.66 -20.61
C TYR A 38 -5.65 4.56 -20.59
N SER A 39 -4.96 5.12 -21.58
CA SER A 39 -3.49 5.20 -21.64
C SER A 39 -2.91 6.01 -20.48
N TYR A 40 -3.53 7.14 -20.12
CA TYR A 40 -3.08 7.97 -18.99
C TYR A 40 -3.19 7.21 -17.66
N LEU A 41 -4.30 6.51 -17.44
CA LEU A 41 -4.48 5.62 -16.29
C LEU A 41 -3.38 4.56 -16.23
N PHE A 42 -3.16 3.84 -17.33
CA PHE A 42 -2.15 2.79 -17.41
C PHE A 42 -0.76 3.29 -17.04
N PHE A 43 -0.28 4.39 -17.64
CA PHE A 43 1.06 4.92 -17.36
C PHE A 43 1.18 5.45 -15.94
N THR A 44 0.14 6.07 -15.40
CA THR A 44 0.20 6.56 -14.01
C THR A 44 0.26 5.38 -13.03
N THR A 45 -0.58 4.35 -13.23
CA THR A 45 -0.54 3.13 -12.43
C THR A 45 0.80 2.41 -12.56
N LEU A 46 1.37 2.36 -13.77
CA LEU A 46 2.68 1.76 -14.03
C LEU A 46 3.80 2.49 -13.27
N VAL A 47 3.78 3.83 -13.25
CA VAL A 47 4.74 4.64 -12.49
C VAL A 47 4.60 4.39 -10.99
N VAL A 48 3.37 4.40 -10.47
CA VAL A 48 3.12 4.10 -9.05
C VAL A 48 3.57 2.68 -8.70
N TRP A 49 3.30 1.70 -9.55
CA TRP A 49 3.73 0.31 -9.37
C TRP A 49 5.25 0.17 -9.39
N THR A 50 5.93 0.88 -10.31
CA THR A 50 7.40 0.86 -10.39
C THR A 50 8.02 1.50 -9.16
N ALA A 51 7.48 2.64 -8.71
CA ALA A 51 7.92 3.30 -7.48
C ALA A 51 7.74 2.38 -6.25
N TYR A 52 6.62 1.67 -6.18
CA TYR A 52 6.37 0.64 -5.17
C TYR A 52 7.44 -0.47 -5.21
N LEU A 53 7.71 -1.06 -6.38
CA LEU A 53 8.70 -2.14 -6.51
C LEU A 53 10.12 -1.67 -6.14
N SER A 54 10.47 -0.42 -6.48
CA SER A 54 11.74 0.17 -6.09
C SER A 54 11.85 0.37 -4.57
N ALA A 55 10.81 0.90 -3.93
CA ALA A 55 10.77 1.07 -2.47
C ALA A 55 10.87 -0.28 -1.76
N HIS A 56 10.06 -1.24 -2.18
CA HIS A 56 10.07 -2.60 -1.65
C HIS A 56 11.46 -3.26 -1.77
N LYS A 57 12.12 -3.11 -2.92
CA LYS A 57 13.48 -3.65 -3.11
C LYS A 57 14.50 -3.00 -2.19
N VAL A 58 14.39 -1.69 -1.95
CA VAL A 58 15.28 -0.98 -1.04
C VAL A 58 15.11 -1.47 0.40
N GLU A 59 13.88 -1.78 0.83
CA GLU A 59 13.61 -2.20 2.20
C GLU A 59 13.88 -3.69 2.45
N THR A 60 13.44 -4.55 1.55
CA THR A 60 13.50 -6.02 1.69
C THR A 60 14.70 -6.66 0.97
N GLY A 61 15.40 -5.90 0.12
CA GLY A 61 16.43 -6.43 -0.78
C GLY A 61 15.88 -7.21 -1.98
N ARG A 62 14.55 -7.35 -2.12
CA ARG A 62 13.88 -8.17 -3.14
C ARG A 62 12.81 -7.37 -3.90
N PHE A 63 12.69 -7.61 -5.21
CA PHE A 63 11.64 -6.98 -6.03
C PHE A 63 10.27 -7.66 -5.87
N ILE A 64 10.26 -8.98 -5.66
CA ILE A 64 9.06 -9.80 -5.48
C ILE A 64 9.39 -10.85 -4.42
N ASP A 65 8.49 -11.06 -3.47
CA ASP A 65 8.61 -12.14 -2.48
C ASP A 65 8.48 -13.51 -3.16
N GLY A 66 9.62 -14.03 -3.61
CA GLY A 66 9.73 -15.40 -4.10
C GLY A 66 9.60 -16.38 -2.92
N LYS A 67 8.60 -17.27 -2.99
CA LYS A 67 8.50 -18.39 -2.04
C LYS A 67 9.68 -19.33 -2.24
N ASP A 68 10.42 -19.61 -1.17
CA ASP A 68 11.02 -20.93 -1.01
C ASP A 68 9.86 -21.94 -0.88
N THR A 69 9.47 -22.50 -2.01
CA THR A 69 8.31 -23.39 -2.16
C THR A 69 8.49 -24.76 -1.50
N GLN A 70 9.57 -25.01 -0.74
CA GLN A 70 9.91 -26.35 -0.28
C GLN A 70 9.35 -26.77 1.09
N ASN A 71 8.69 -25.92 1.88
CA ASN A 71 8.27 -26.32 3.24
C ASN A 71 6.90 -25.83 3.76
N GLN A 72 5.95 -25.46 2.91
CA GLN A 72 4.60 -25.06 3.37
C GLN A 72 3.57 -26.20 3.25
N LYS A 73 3.73 -27.26 4.05
CA LYS A 73 2.61 -28.13 4.46
C LYS A 73 2.00 -27.55 5.73
N GLY A 74 0.99 -26.69 5.56
CA GLY A 74 0.21 -26.10 6.65
C GLY A 74 0.18 -24.58 6.56
N ASN A 75 -0.99 -24.04 6.21
CA ASN A 75 -1.30 -22.62 6.04
C ASN A 75 -0.64 -21.96 4.80
N LYS A 76 -1.35 -21.91 3.67
CA LYS A 76 -0.90 -21.31 2.39
C LYS A 76 -0.49 -19.83 2.48
N LEU A 77 -0.87 -19.16 3.58
CA LEU A 77 -0.58 -17.76 3.89
C LEU A 77 0.64 -17.58 4.82
N GLY A 78 1.25 -18.65 5.36
CA GLY A 78 2.42 -18.55 6.24
C GLY A 78 2.15 -17.90 7.61
N LEU A 79 0.88 -17.67 7.98
CA LEU A 79 0.50 -17.03 9.25
C LEU A 79 0.82 -17.98 10.42
N LYS A 80 1.67 -17.53 11.34
CA LYS A 80 2.18 -18.26 12.50
C LYS A 80 1.27 -18.16 13.72
N ASN A 81 0.43 -17.13 13.83
CA ASN A 81 -0.42 -16.92 15.00
C ASN A 81 -1.72 -16.13 14.70
N ARG A 82 -2.66 -16.17 15.65
CA ARG A 82 -3.96 -15.48 15.56
C ARG A 82 -3.84 -13.96 15.38
N LYS A 83 -2.78 -13.34 15.90
CA LYS A 83 -2.56 -11.88 15.77
C LYS A 83 -2.28 -11.49 14.32
N GLU A 84 -1.51 -12.30 13.60
CA GLU A 84 -1.23 -12.12 12.17
C GLU A 84 -2.49 -12.27 11.32
N ALA A 85 -3.33 -13.27 11.64
CA ALA A 85 -4.62 -13.43 10.97
C ALA A 85 -5.57 -12.24 11.24
N VAL A 86 -5.63 -11.77 12.49
CA VAL A 86 -6.43 -10.58 12.85
C VAL A 86 -5.93 -9.33 12.13
N GLY A 87 -4.62 -9.11 12.07
CA GLY A 87 -4.03 -7.98 11.36
C GLY A 87 -4.25 -8.04 9.84
N LEU A 88 -4.15 -9.23 9.24
CA LEU A 88 -4.47 -9.43 7.83
C LEU A 88 -5.94 -9.10 7.53
N VAL A 89 -6.86 -9.63 8.34
CA VAL A 89 -8.30 -9.39 8.18
C VAL A 89 -8.64 -7.92 8.42
N ALA A 90 -8.13 -7.31 9.49
CA ALA A 90 -8.37 -5.91 9.80
C ALA A 90 -7.82 -4.98 8.70
N GLY A 91 -6.59 -5.23 8.22
CA GLY A 91 -6.01 -4.49 7.11
C GLY A 91 -6.82 -4.65 5.82
N GLY A 92 -7.28 -5.88 5.53
CA GLY A 92 -8.16 -6.16 4.39
C GLY A 92 -9.50 -5.41 4.47
N LEU A 93 -10.13 -5.35 5.64
CA LEU A 93 -11.37 -4.58 5.84
C LEU A 93 -11.16 -3.07 5.66
N ILE A 94 -10.05 -2.52 6.18
CA ILE A 94 -9.69 -1.12 5.99
C ILE A 94 -9.46 -0.82 4.49
N LEU A 95 -8.82 -1.74 3.77
CA LEU A 95 -8.61 -1.63 2.33
C LEU A 95 -9.94 -1.57 1.57
N VAL A 96 -10.88 -2.47 1.88
CA VAL A 96 -12.23 -2.47 1.30
C VAL A 96 -12.98 -1.17 1.61
N LEU A 97 -12.87 -0.66 2.85
CA LEU A 97 -13.48 0.60 3.24
C LEU A 97 -12.95 1.78 2.40
N GLY A 98 -11.65 1.82 2.14
CA GLY A 98 -11.04 2.81 1.24
C GLY A 98 -11.64 2.76 -0.17
N MET A 99 -11.89 1.57 -0.72
CA MET A 99 -12.56 1.43 -2.02
C MET A 99 -14.01 1.92 -2.00
N ILE A 100 -14.78 1.55 -0.97
CA ILE A 100 -16.19 1.94 -0.82
C ILE A 100 -16.35 3.45 -0.76
N ILE A 101 -15.44 4.16 -0.07
CA ILE A 101 -15.44 5.62 0.00
C ILE A 101 -14.88 6.22 -1.29
N GLY A 102 -13.84 5.61 -1.87
CA GLY A 102 -13.13 6.12 -3.03
C GLY A 102 -13.95 6.14 -4.32
N VAL A 103 -14.73 5.09 -4.58
CA VAL A 103 -15.52 4.98 -5.84
C VAL A 103 -16.53 6.14 -5.98
N PRO A 104 -17.39 6.43 -4.98
CA PRO A 104 -18.26 7.61 -5.03
C PRO A 104 -17.48 8.92 -5.05
N ALA A 105 -16.37 9.02 -4.30
CA ALA A 105 -15.57 10.24 -4.22
C ALA A 105 -15.00 10.64 -5.60
N VAL A 106 -14.45 9.67 -6.34
CA VAL A 106 -13.98 9.85 -7.72
C VAL A 106 -15.14 10.23 -8.64
N ALA A 107 -16.30 9.57 -8.50
CA ALA A 107 -17.49 9.88 -9.29
C ALA A 107 -18.06 11.28 -9.01
N SER A 108 -17.79 11.83 -7.83
CA SER A 108 -18.16 13.20 -7.44
C SER A 108 -17.06 14.25 -7.68
N GLU A 109 -15.92 13.84 -8.26
CA GLU A 109 -14.75 14.71 -8.50
C GLU A 109 -14.20 15.39 -7.22
N ASN A 110 -14.50 14.81 -6.06
CA ASN A 110 -14.05 15.35 -4.78
C ASN A 110 -12.62 14.87 -4.49
N LEU A 111 -11.64 15.73 -4.79
CA LEU A 111 -10.21 15.44 -4.63
C LEU A 111 -9.86 15.11 -3.16
N VAL A 112 -10.42 15.85 -2.20
CA VAL A 112 -10.12 15.67 -0.78
C VAL A 112 -10.60 14.29 -0.31
N THR A 113 -11.85 13.93 -0.62
CA THR A 113 -12.40 12.62 -0.25
C THR A 113 -11.68 11.49 -0.97
N THR A 114 -11.29 11.69 -2.23
CA THR A 114 -10.53 10.70 -3.00
C THR A 114 -9.12 10.48 -2.40
N PHE A 115 -8.47 11.56 -1.95
CA PHE A 115 -7.19 11.48 -1.25
C PHE A 115 -7.29 10.74 0.09
N LEU A 116 -8.32 11.06 0.88
CA LEU A 116 -8.60 10.36 2.14
C LEU A 116 -8.90 8.87 1.90
N ALA A 117 -9.74 8.56 0.92
CA ALA A 117 -10.05 7.18 0.53
C ALA A 117 -8.79 6.40 0.11
N SER A 118 -7.93 7.01 -0.70
CA SER A 118 -6.64 6.43 -1.10
C SER A 118 -5.72 6.21 0.10
N SER A 119 -5.66 7.16 1.03
CA SER A 119 -4.86 7.05 2.25
C SER A 119 -5.34 5.91 3.15
N ILE A 120 -6.67 5.76 3.30
CA ILE A 120 -7.29 4.64 4.02
C ILE A 120 -6.95 3.32 3.33
N PHE A 121 -7.10 3.26 2.01
CA PHE A 121 -6.79 2.08 1.20
C PHE A 121 -5.34 1.60 1.41
N PHE A 122 -4.37 2.51 1.24
CA PHE A 122 -2.95 2.19 1.43
C PHE A 122 -2.63 1.82 2.88
N SER A 123 -3.25 2.47 3.86
CA SER A 123 -3.10 2.11 5.28
C SER A 123 -3.55 0.68 5.56
N GLY A 124 -4.69 0.27 4.98
CA GLY A 124 -5.19 -1.11 5.06
C GLY A 124 -4.22 -2.11 4.45
N TYR A 125 -3.68 -1.79 3.26
CA TYR A 125 -2.66 -2.61 2.61
C TYR A 125 -1.41 -2.79 3.47
N ILE A 126 -0.89 -1.72 4.08
CA ILE A 126 0.31 -1.79 4.94
C ILE A 126 0.07 -2.68 6.16
N VAL A 127 -1.06 -2.51 6.82
CA VAL A 127 -1.43 -3.34 7.99
C VAL A 127 -1.54 -4.80 7.58
N ALA A 128 -2.20 -5.09 6.45
CA ALA A 128 -2.35 -6.45 5.94
C ALA A 128 -1.00 -7.06 5.55
N HIS A 129 -0.16 -6.31 4.83
CA HIS A 129 1.17 -6.73 4.39
C HIS A 129 2.08 -7.00 5.58
N TYR A 130 2.24 -6.04 6.49
CA TYR A 130 3.07 -6.20 7.69
C TYR A 130 2.61 -7.38 8.55
N SER A 131 1.31 -7.62 8.62
CA SER A 131 0.77 -8.77 9.37
C SER A 131 1.14 -10.10 8.73
N ALA A 132 1.22 -10.16 7.39
CA ALA A 132 1.58 -11.36 6.65
C ALA A 132 3.10 -11.59 6.57
N THR A 133 3.90 -10.54 6.41
CA THR A 133 5.34 -10.63 6.12
C THR A 133 6.23 -10.33 7.32
N LYS A 134 5.72 -9.62 8.34
CA LYS A 134 6.49 -9.00 9.44
C LYS A 134 7.52 -7.96 8.99
N GLU A 135 7.47 -7.57 7.73
CA GLU A 135 8.32 -6.57 7.14
C GLU A 135 7.49 -5.32 6.90
N LEU A 136 8.04 -4.19 7.35
CA LEU A 136 7.54 -2.90 6.90
C LEU A 136 8.02 -2.76 5.46
N LEU A 137 7.10 -2.38 4.58
CA LEU A 137 7.33 -2.14 3.15
C LEU A 137 8.53 -1.26 2.84
#